data_AF-A0A6A5S490-F1
#
_entry.id   AF-A0A6A5S490-F1
#
_cell.length_a   1.000
_cell.length_b   1.000
_cell.length_c   1.000
_cell.angle_alpha   90.00
_cell.angle_beta   90.00
_cell.angle_gamma   90.00
#
_symmetry.space_group_name_H-M   'P 1'
#
loop_
_entity.id
_entity.type
_entity.pdbx_description
1 polymer ?
#
loop_
_entity_poly.entity_id
_entity_poly.type
_entity_poly.pdbx_seq_one_letter_code
_entity_poly.pdbx_strand_id
1 'polypeptide(L)'
;MIGQHAHNAGGNQPHTPAQGILIAWANVGRRSPSHIAILQLAWETKVDVVCVQEPFTCLDSKTSTHPGYNLHAPVTNWGHNNPKTQEALCPRVITYVRKDYRLKSEVI
;
A
#
# COMPACT_ATOMS: atom_id res chain seq x y z
N MET A 1 58.52 -24.09 -6.23
CA MET A 1 57.18 -23.99 -6.85
C MET A 1 56.15 -23.96 -5.73
N ILE A 2 55.36 -22.87 -5.65
CA ILE A 2 53.92 -22.80 -5.36
C ILE A 2 53.40 -23.60 -4.13
N GLY A 3 52.75 -23.04 -3.12
CA GLY A 3 52.21 -21.69 -2.95
C GLY A 3 51.70 -21.52 -1.51
N GLN A 4 51.73 -20.27 -1.05
CA GLN A 4 51.18 -19.82 0.21
C GLN A 4 49.67 -20.10 0.23
N HIS A 5 49.19 -20.82 1.24
CA HIS A 5 47.76 -20.90 1.53
C HIS A 5 47.31 -19.54 2.09
N ALA A 6 46.69 -18.76 1.22
CA ALA A 6 46.05 -17.49 1.58
C ALA A 6 44.99 -17.76 2.65
N HIS A 7 45.07 -16.97 3.73
CA HIS A 7 44.00 -16.83 4.70
C HIS A 7 42.73 -16.42 3.95
N ASN A 8 41.70 -17.26 4.03
CA ASN A 8 40.38 -16.90 3.56
C ASN A 8 39.81 -15.89 4.57
N ALA A 9 40.14 -14.62 4.37
CA ALA A 9 39.47 -13.52 5.03
C ALA A 9 38.01 -13.59 4.55
N GLY A 10 37.15 -14.22 5.35
CA GLY A 10 35.72 -14.16 5.19
C GLY A 10 35.35 -12.69 5.17
N GLY A 11 35.13 -12.17 3.96
CA GLY A 11 34.65 -10.82 3.77
C GLY A 11 33.36 -10.71 4.54
N ASN A 12 33.38 -9.92 5.61
CA ASN A 12 32.18 -9.25 6.09
C ASN A 12 31.68 -8.43 4.90
N GLN A 13 30.91 -9.05 4.00
CA GLN A 13 29.99 -8.28 3.20
C GLN A 13 29.08 -7.60 4.24
N PRO A 14 29.09 -6.26 4.34
CA PRO A 14 28.10 -5.61 5.15
C PRO A 14 26.77 -6.03 4.56
N HIS A 15 26.03 -6.86 5.29
CA HIS A 15 24.62 -7.05 5.04
C HIS A 15 24.03 -5.64 5.13
N THR A 16 23.78 -5.00 3.98
CA THR A 16 22.92 -3.83 3.94
C THR A 16 21.64 -4.30 4.62
N PRO A 17 21.24 -3.71 5.77
CA PRO A 17 20.02 -4.13 6.43
C PRO A 17 18.92 -4.04 5.40
N ALA A 18 18.22 -5.15 5.16
CA ALA A 18 17.10 -5.18 4.25
C ALA A 18 16.21 -4.00 4.61
N GLN A 19 16.08 -3.02 3.70
CA GLN A 19 15.26 -1.86 3.95
C GLN A 19 13.85 -2.38 4.23
N GLY A 20 13.39 -2.20 5.47
CA GLY A 20 12.09 -2.68 5.91
C GLY A 20 10.97 -2.07 5.08
N ILE A 21 9.81 -2.74 5.08
CA ILE A 21 8.60 -2.25 4.44
C ILE A 21 8.01 -1.13 5.31
N LEU A 22 7.80 0.05 4.73
CA LEU A 22 7.15 1.16 5.41
C LEU A 22 5.63 1.10 5.19
N ILE A 23 4.88 1.05 6.28
CA ILE A 23 3.42 0.96 6.26
C ILE A 23 2.84 2.21 6.94
N ALA A 24 1.94 2.89 6.25
CA ALA A 24 1.08 3.91 6.84
C ALA A 24 -0.32 3.33 7.09
N TRP A 25 -0.95 3.77 8.18
CA TRP A 25 -2.30 3.33 8.55
C TRP A 25 -3.12 4.50 9.07
N ALA A 26 -4.35 4.62 8.59
CA ALA A 26 -5.27 5.68 9.03
C ALA A 26 -6.74 5.26 8.89
N ASN A 27 -7.57 5.67 9.85
CA ASN A 27 -9.02 5.77 9.66
C ASN A 27 -9.33 7.17 9.13
N VAL A 28 -10.06 7.26 8.01
CA VAL A 28 -10.38 8.53 7.33
C VAL A 28 -11.83 8.97 7.51
N GLY A 29 -12.63 8.24 8.31
CA GLY A 29 -13.99 8.61 8.70
C GLY A 29 -14.94 8.84 7.52
N ARG A 30 -14.72 8.12 6.42
CA ARG A 30 -15.40 8.30 5.12
C ARG A 30 -15.25 9.69 4.52
N ARG A 31 -14.25 10.48 4.93
CA ARG A 31 -14.02 11.85 4.45
C ARG A 31 -13.04 11.88 3.29
N SER A 32 -13.48 12.43 2.15
CA SER A 32 -12.62 12.60 0.96
C SER A 32 -11.33 13.38 1.25
N PRO A 33 -11.35 14.53 1.95
CA PRO A 33 -10.13 15.29 2.23
C PRO A 33 -9.09 14.50 3.04
N SER A 34 -9.54 13.78 4.08
CA SER A 34 -8.67 12.94 4.91
C SER A 34 -8.08 11.77 4.11
N HIS A 35 -8.88 11.17 3.22
CA HIS A 35 -8.43 10.09 2.33
C HIS A 35 -7.38 10.57 1.32
N ILE A 36 -7.57 11.76 0.74
CA ILE A 36 -6.58 12.35 -0.17
C ILE A 36 -5.30 12.73 0.57
N ALA A 37 -5.43 13.32 1.77
CA ALA A 37 -4.29 13.76 2.55
C ALA A 37 -3.36 12.60 2.92
N ILE A 38 -3.90 11.46 3.39
CA ILE A 38 -3.05 10.31 3.72
C ILE A 38 -2.33 9.74 2.50
N LEU A 39 -2.98 9.71 1.33
CA LEU A 39 -2.37 9.23 0.08
C LEU A 39 -1.24 10.15 -0.39
N GLN A 40 -1.43 11.46 -0.30
CA GLN A 40 -0.42 12.46 -0.67
C GLN A 40 0.79 12.40 0.27
N LEU A 41 0.54 12.40 1.60
CA LEU A 41 1.60 12.30 2.60
C LEU A 41 2.40 11.01 2.43
N ALA A 42 1.72 9.87 2.24
CA ALA A 42 2.37 8.59 2.01
C ALA A 42 3.27 8.58 0.76
N TRP A 43 2.83 9.23 -0.33
CA TRP A 43 3.65 9.37 -1.53
C TRP A 43 4.92 10.20 -1.30
N GLU A 44 4.78 11.34 -0.61
CA GLU A 44 5.90 12.23 -0.26
C GLU A 44 6.91 11.54 0.65
N THR A 45 6.43 10.77 1.63
CA THR A 45 7.26 10.04 2.60
C THR A 45 7.69 8.64 2.14
N LYS A 46 7.46 8.29 0.87
CA LYS A 46 7.92 7.04 0.26
C LYS A 46 7.39 5.76 0.94
N VAL A 47 6.18 5.82 1.50
CA VAL A 47 5.49 4.66 2.11
C VAL A 47 5.23 3.59 1.05
N ASP A 48 5.43 2.32 1.42
CA ASP A 48 5.25 1.20 0.51
C ASP A 48 3.79 0.71 0.49
N VAL A 49 3.15 0.68 1.66
CA VAL A 49 1.75 0.23 1.82
C VAL A 49 0.96 1.24 2.64
N VAL A 50 -0.22 1.63 2.16
CA VAL A 50 -1.17 2.47 2.91
C VAL A 50 -2.44 1.68 3.19
N CYS A 51 -2.78 1.54 4.46
CA CYS A 51 -3.99 0.89 4.91
C CYS A 51 -5.00 1.95 5.36
N VAL A 52 -6.12 2.06 4.65
CA VAL A 52 -7.18 3.02 4.95
C VAL A 52 -8.40 2.30 5.52
N GLN A 53 -8.81 2.68 6.72
CA GLN A 53 -10.10 2.30 7.31
C GLN A 53 -11.15 3.38 7.07
N GLU A 54 -12.40 2.95 6.94
CA GLU A 54 -13.54 3.79 6.59
C GLU A 54 -13.25 4.69 5.38
N PRO A 55 -12.88 4.10 4.23
CA PRO A 55 -12.54 4.87 3.05
C PRO A 55 -13.72 5.73 2.59
N PHE A 56 -13.41 6.90 2.05
CA PHE A 56 -14.38 7.64 1.25
C PHE A 56 -14.71 6.87 -0.03
N THR A 57 -15.99 6.63 -0.30
CA THR A 57 -16.48 5.90 -1.47
C THR A 57 -17.63 6.64 -2.12
N CYS A 58 -17.72 6.57 -3.44
CA CYS A 58 -18.82 7.13 -4.25
C CYS A 58 -19.61 6.02 -4.95
N LEU A 59 -20.66 6.42 -5.67
CA LEU A 59 -21.33 5.57 -6.66
C LEU A 59 -20.33 5.05 -7.71
N ASP A 60 -20.73 4.00 -8.42
CA ASP A 60 -19.93 3.31 -9.45
C ASP A 60 -18.59 2.75 -8.94
N SER A 61 -18.55 2.34 -7.68
CA SER A 61 -17.34 1.77 -7.06
C SER A 61 -16.11 2.70 -7.09
N LYS A 62 -16.33 4.02 -7.09
CA LYS A 62 -15.25 5.03 -7.05
C LYS A 62 -14.83 5.35 -5.62
N THR A 63 -13.59 5.79 -5.46
CA THR A 63 -12.94 6.16 -4.19
C THR A 63 -11.78 7.12 -4.49
N SER A 64 -11.20 7.75 -3.47
CA SER A 64 -9.95 8.50 -3.64
C SER A 64 -8.83 7.56 -4.09
N THR A 65 -8.00 7.99 -5.03
CA THR A 65 -6.87 7.22 -5.57
C THR A 65 -5.64 8.11 -5.71
N HIS A 66 -4.47 7.50 -5.90
CA HIS A 66 -3.23 8.21 -6.21
C HIS A 66 -2.48 7.46 -7.32
N PRO A 67 -1.96 8.14 -8.37
CA PRO A 67 -1.38 7.48 -9.54
C PRO A 67 -0.19 6.57 -9.21
N GLY A 68 0.53 6.87 -8.13
CA GLY A 68 1.66 6.08 -7.63
C GLY A 68 1.31 4.80 -6.87
N TYR A 69 0.02 4.46 -6.67
CA TYR A 69 -0.40 3.28 -5.92
C TYR A 69 -1.37 2.40 -6.74
N ASN A 70 -1.25 1.09 -6.55
CA ASN A 70 -2.27 0.10 -6.88
C ASN A 70 -3.28 0.04 -5.74
N LEU A 71 -4.56 -0.10 -6.09
CA LEU A 71 -5.67 -0.16 -5.14
C LEU A 71 -6.17 -1.59 -5.01
N HIS A 72 -6.33 -2.03 -3.77
CA HIS A 72 -6.91 -3.33 -3.41
C HIS A 72 -8.07 -3.11 -2.46
N ALA A 73 -9.28 -3.47 -2.89
CA ALA A 73 -10.49 -3.40 -2.09
C ALA A 73 -11.06 -4.81 -1.90
N PRO A 74 -11.65 -5.14 -0.72
CA PRO A 74 -12.21 -6.45 -0.43
C PRO A 74 -13.50 -6.74 -1.21
N VAL A 75 -14.17 -5.69 -1.68
CA VAL A 75 -15.36 -5.77 -2.53
C VAL A 75 -14.98 -5.09 -3.83
N THR A 76 -15.34 -5.64 -4.98
CA THR A 76 -15.04 -5.07 -6.31
C THR A 76 -16.23 -4.29 -6.90
N ASN A 77 -17.44 -4.58 -6.43
CA ASN A 77 -18.65 -3.91 -6.86
C ASN A 77 -19.49 -3.45 -5.66
N TRP A 78 -19.53 -2.14 -5.42
CA TRP A 78 -20.36 -1.51 -4.39
C TRP A 78 -21.20 -0.33 -4.93
N GLY A 79 -21.16 -0.10 -6.23
CA GLY A 79 -22.02 0.85 -6.94
C GLY A 79 -23.34 0.20 -7.35
N HIS A 80 -24.29 0.07 -6.44
CA HIS A 80 -25.68 -0.24 -6.79
C HIS A 80 -26.58 0.98 -6.62
N ASN A 81 -27.62 1.05 -7.46
CA ASN A 81 -28.56 2.17 -7.63
C ASN A 81 -29.41 2.48 -6.38
N ASN A 82 -29.21 1.77 -5.28
CA ASN A 82 -29.95 1.96 -4.05
C ASN A 82 -29.01 2.51 -2.95
N PRO A 83 -29.17 3.78 -2.55
CA PRO A 83 -28.40 4.40 -1.48
C PRO A 83 -28.47 3.65 -0.14
N LYS A 84 -29.57 2.95 0.14
CA LYS A 84 -29.74 2.16 1.38
C LYS A 84 -28.84 0.92 1.42
N THR A 85 -28.52 0.34 0.26
CA THR A 85 -27.59 -0.81 0.17
C THR A 85 -26.15 -0.37 -0.03
N GLN A 86 -25.91 0.87 -0.45
CA GLN A 86 -24.57 1.40 -0.72
C GLN A 86 -23.68 1.33 0.53
N GLU A 87 -24.15 1.79 1.70
CA GLU A 87 -23.33 1.75 2.92
C GLU A 87 -22.97 0.34 3.40
N ALA A 88 -23.80 -0.65 3.08
CA ALA A 88 -23.56 -2.05 3.42
C ALA A 88 -22.54 -2.71 2.48
N LEU A 89 -22.51 -2.28 1.22
CA LEU A 89 -21.65 -2.85 0.17
C LEU A 89 -20.29 -2.12 0.06
N CYS A 90 -20.21 -0.86 0.48
CA CYS A 90 -18.97 -0.11 0.43
C CYS A 90 -17.87 -0.79 1.26
N PRO A 91 -16.63 -0.89 0.73
CA PRO A 91 -15.51 -1.44 1.45
C PRO A 91 -15.31 -0.69 2.78
N ARG A 92 -15.12 -1.45 3.86
CA ARG A 92 -14.76 -0.89 5.18
C ARG A 92 -13.27 -0.58 5.29
N VAL A 93 -12.47 -1.18 4.41
CA VAL A 93 -11.03 -1.00 4.31
C VAL A 93 -10.59 -0.98 2.85
N ILE A 94 -9.57 -0.21 2.52
CA ILE A 94 -8.86 -0.26 1.24
C ILE A 94 -7.36 -0.25 1.52
N THR A 95 -6.63 -1.08 0.78
CA THR A 95 -5.17 -1.15 0.83
C THR A 95 -4.59 -0.58 -0.46
N TYR A 96 -3.59 0.26 -0.33
CA TYR A 96 -2.84 0.83 -1.44
C TYR A 96 -1.40 0.30 -1.40
N VAL A 97 -0.92 -0.26 -2.50
CA VAL A 97 0.46 -0.75 -2.62
C VAL A 97 1.19 0.11 -3.64
N ARG A 98 2.34 0.65 -3.26
CA ARG A 98 3.09 1.56 -4.12
C ARG A 98 3.55 0.84 -5.39
N LYS A 99 3.39 1.49 -6.54
CA LYS A 99 3.90 1.03 -7.83
C LYS A 99 5.41 1.24 -7.88
N ASP A 100 6.15 0.39 -7.21
CA ASP A 100 7.61 0.36 -7.24
C ASP A 100 8.07 -1.11 -7.33
N TYR A 101 9.28 -1.36 -7.80
CA TYR A 101 9.81 -2.71 -8.02
C TYR A 101 10.07 -3.50 -6.72
N ARG A 102 9.83 -2.87 -5.55
CA ARG A 102 10.11 -3.44 -4.23
C ARG A 102 9.05 -4.44 -3.75
N LEU A 103 7.80 -4.26 -4.17
CA LEU A 103 6.67 -5.07 -3.71
C LEU A 103 5.82 -5.53 -4.90
N LYS A 104 5.62 -6.83 -4.98
CA LYS A 104 4.62 -7.45 -5.87
C LYS A 104 3.39 -7.78 -5.02
N SER A 105 2.23 -7.30 -5.44
CA SER A 105 0.95 -7.56 -4.80
C SER A 105 0.07 -8.41 -5.71
N GLU A 106 -0.51 -9.48 -5.17
CA GLU A 106 -1.47 -10.34 -5.85
C GLU A 106 -2.78 -10.38 -5.04
N VAL A 107 -3.91 -10.57 -5.73
CA VAL A 107 -5.20 -10.85 -5.10
C VAL A 107 -5.33 -12.37 -5.06
N ILE A 108 -5.44 -12.93 -3.85
CA ILE A 108 -5.57 -14.37 -3.58
C ILE A 108 -7.06 -14.73 -3.50
#